data_AF-A0A914Q428-F1
#
_entry.id   AF-A0A914Q428-F1
#
_cell.length_a   1.000
_cell.length_b   1.000
_cell.length_c   1.000
_cell.angle_alpha   90.00
_cell.angle_beta   90.00
_cell.angle_gamma   90.00
#
_symmetry.space_group_name_H-M   'P 1'
#
loop_
_entity.id
_entity.type
_entity.pdbx_description
1 polymer ?
#
loop_
_entity_poly.entity_id
_entity_poly.type
_entity_poly.pdbx_seq_one_letter_code
_entity_poly.pdbx_strand_id
1 'polypeptide(L)'
;MPTTKAIEAAKEMMKEKGIDTKPDDKVIEGRLNMVIQIHNTECEFFQNLGPILDIPLPKIHKSIKWIMGGQKGIIHMEDLSNRSKTTSIFTKYSLAQVKNLMKYMVKWHKNAFVHRDAWQGKYTNGQNTFINMVRAFDPMIDGLFATLPDKMG
;
A
#
# COMPACT_ATOMS: atom_id res chain seq x y z
N MET A 1 26.68 14.62 -4.74
CA MET A 1 25.52 14.84 -3.84
C MET A 1 24.22 14.61 -4.62
N PRO A 2 23.73 13.36 -4.69
CA PRO A 2 22.52 13.00 -5.42
C PRO A 2 21.23 13.57 -4.80
N THR A 3 21.25 13.84 -3.50
CA THR A 3 20.16 14.38 -2.67
C THR A 3 19.75 15.79 -3.08
N THR A 4 20.71 16.69 -3.36
CA THR A 4 20.43 18.10 -3.70
C THR A 4 19.57 18.25 -4.96
N LYS A 5 19.90 17.51 -6.03
CA LYS A 5 19.13 17.52 -7.28
C LYS A 5 17.69 17.01 -7.09
N ALA A 6 17.49 16.03 -6.21
CA ALA A 6 16.17 15.48 -5.94
C ALA A 6 15.29 16.44 -5.11
N ILE A 7 15.91 17.19 -4.19
CA ILE A 7 15.24 18.24 -3.42
C ILE A 7 14.85 19.41 -4.34
N GLU A 8 15.72 19.83 -5.25
CA GLU A 8 15.42 20.88 -6.23
C GLU A 8 14.25 20.50 -7.13
N ALA A 9 14.26 19.29 -7.71
CA ALA A 9 13.15 18.80 -8.52
C ALA A 9 11.83 18.73 -7.73
N ALA A 10 11.89 18.35 -6.44
CA ALA A 10 10.69 18.35 -5.59
C ALA A 10 10.16 19.76 -5.31
N LYS A 11 11.05 20.75 -5.13
CA LYS A 11 10.68 22.17 -4.97
C LYS A 11 9.99 22.71 -6.24
N GLU A 12 10.51 22.39 -7.41
CA GLU A 12 9.90 22.77 -8.70
C GLU A 12 8.48 22.20 -8.84
N MET A 13 8.30 20.90 -8.55
CA MET A 13 6.97 20.26 -8.58
C MET A 13 5.97 20.88 -7.59
N MET A 14 6.42 21.30 -6.41
CA MET A 14 5.56 21.98 -5.43
C MET A 14 5.13 23.36 -5.95
N LYS A 15 6.05 24.08 -6.59
CA LYS A 15 5.77 25.38 -7.22
C LYS A 15 4.77 25.25 -8.37
N GLU A 16 4.92 24.25 -9.23
CA GLU A 16 3.95 23.97 -10.32
C GLU A 16 2.54 23.66 -9.79
N LYS A 17 2.44 23.02 -8.62
CA LYS A 17 1.17 22.68 -7.98
C LYS A 17 0.58 23.81 -7.13
N GLY A 18 1.18 25.00 -7.12
CA GLY A 18 0.70 26.15 -6.35
C GLY A 18 0.78 25.95 -4.83
N ILE A 19 1.64 25.06 -4.35
CA ILE A 19 1.82 24.81 -2.93
C ILE A 19 2.78 25.87 -2.38
N ASP A 20 2.24 26.93 -1.75
CA ASP A 20 2.99 28.12 -1.28
C ASP A 20 3.79 27.90 0.03
N THR A 21 4.00 26.65 0.43
CA THR A 21 4.87 26.35 1.57
C THR A 21 6.33 26.39 1.11
N LYS A 22 7.19 27.08 1.85
CA LYS A 22 8.66 26.95 1.77
C LYS A 22 9.14 25.95 2.85
N PRO A 23 8.90 24.63 2.69
CA PRO A 23 9.43 23.67 3.65
C PRO A 23 10.97 23.67 3.57
N ASP A 24 11.61 23.56 4.73
CA ASP A 24 13.05 23.34 4.83
C ASP A 24 13.46 22.08 4.05
N ASP A 25 14.68 22.08 3.51
CA ASP A 25 15.26 21.02 2.70
C ASP A 25 15.22 19.68 3.44
N LYS A 26 15.39 19.69 4.76
CA LYS A 26 15.26 18.50 5.62
C LYS A 26 13.85 17.92 5.62
N VAL A 27 12.83 18.78 5.57
CA VAL A 27 11.42 18.33 5.52
C VAL A 27 11.11 17.72 4.15
N ILE A 28 11.62 18.32 3.08
CA ILE A 28 11.48 17.79 1.72
C ILE A 28 12.20 16.45 1.60
N GLU A 29 13.44 16.37 2.07
CA GLU A 29 14.23 15.15 2.07
C GLU A 29 13.57 14.04 2.90
N GLY A 30 13.03 14.36 4.08
CA GLY A 30 12.29 13.41 4.91
C GLY A 30 11.04 12.86 4.22
N ARG A 31 10.25 13.73 3.56
CA ARG A 31 9.07 13.30 2.78
C ARG A 31 9.46 12.45 1.57
N LEU A 32 10.51 12.84 0.86
CA LEU A 32 11.00 12.10 -0.30
C LEU A 32 11.51 10.71 0.12
N ASN A 33 12.26 10.62 1.22
CA ASN A 33 12.68 9.35 1.80
C ASN A 33 11.50 8.44 2.12
N MET A 34 10.44 8.98 2.72
CA MET A 34 9.23 8.21 3.04
C MET A 34 8.57 7.66 1.76
N VAL A 35 8.41 8.48 0.72
CA VAL A 35 7.84 8.04 -0.57
C VAL A 35 8.70 6.95 -1.21
N ILE A 36 10.02 7.11 -1.21
CA ILE A 36 10.97 6.11 -1.72
C ILE A 36 10.84 4.79 -0.95
N GLN A 37 10.76 4.85 0.38
CA GLN A 37 10.60 3.67 1.22
C GLN A 37 9.28 2.95 0.95
N ILE A 38 8.16 3.68 0.82
CA ILE A 38 6.86 3.11 0.48
C ILE A 38 6.90 2.41 -0.87
N HIS A 39 7.41 3.09 -1.91
CA HIS A 39 7.54 2.52 -3.27
C HIS A 39 8.41 1.26 -3.28
N ASN A 40 9.55 1.29 -2.59
CA ASN A 40 10.47 0.15 -2.54
C ASN A 40 9.87 -1.03 -1.75
N THR A 41 9.12 -0.75 -0.69
CA THR A 41 8.35 -1.75 0.06
C THR A 41 7.27 -2.39 -0.82
N GLU A 42 6.57 -1.59 -1.61
CA GLU A 42 5.57 -2.08 -2.57
C GLU A 42 6.22 -2.97 -3.65
N CYS A 43 7.39 -2.58 -4.17
CA CYS A 43 8.16 -3.42 -5.10
C CYS A 43 8.53 -4.77 -4.48
N GLU A 44 9.01 -4.78 -3.22
CA GLU A 44 9.36 -6.00 -2.50
C GLU A 44 8.16 -6.88 -2.21
N PHE A 45 7.02 -6.27 -1.87
CA PHE A 45 5.76 -6.96 -1.70
C PHE A 45 5.41 -7.74 -2.97
N PHE A 46 5.40 -7.08 -4.12
CA PHE A 46 5.03 -7.73 -5.39
C PHE A 46 6.05 -8.75 -5.88
N GLN A 47 7.33 -8.58 -5.56
CA GLN A 47 8.38 -9.53 -5.96
C GLN A 47 8.41 -10.79 -5.10
N ASN A 48 8.19 -10.65 -3.78
CA ASN A 48 8.40 -11.75 -2.82
C ASN A 48 7.10 -12.35 -2.30
N LEU A 49 6.09 -11.54 -2.02
CA LEU A 49 4.81 -11.98 -1.45
C LEU A 49 3.74 -12.18 -2.52
N GLY A 50 3.68 -11.29 -3.52
CA GLY A 50 2.72 -11.38 -4.63
C GLY A 50 2.59 -12.78 -5.26
N PRO A 51 3.70 -13.46 -5.60
CA PRO A 51 3.64 -14.77 -6.26
C PRO A 51 3.16 -15.92 -5.39
N ILE A 52 3.23 -15.79 -4.06
CA ILE A 52 2.85 -16.84 -3.09
C ILE A 52 1.46 -16.59 -2.48
N LEU A 53 0.86 -15.43 -2.74
CA LEU A 53 -0.46 -15.09 -2.22
C LEU A 53 -1.56 -15.75 -3.05
N ASP A 54 -2.41 -16.53 -2.39
CA ASP A 54 -3.65 -17.10 -2.97
C ASP A 54 -4.79 -16.05 -2.99
N ILE A 55 -4.51 -14.85 -3.47
CA ILE A 55 -5.53 -13.80 -3.67
C ILE A 55 -5.35 -13.16 -5.05
N PRO A 56 -6.43 -12.67 -5.67
CA PRO A 56 -6.33 -12.00 -6.96
C PRO A 56 -5.57 -10.68 -6.80
N LEU A 57 -4.38 -10.64 -7.40
CA LEU A 57 -3.55 -9.43 -7.51
C LEU A 57 -3.40 -9.07 -9.00
N PRO A 58 -3.21 -7.78 -9.33
CA PRO A 58 -2.85 -7.40 -10.69
C PRO A 58 -1.55 -8.10 -11.10
N LYS A 59 -1.49 -8.56 -12.35
CA LYS A 59 -0.24 -9.12 -12.88
C LYS A 59 0.82 -8.02 -12.94
N ILE A 60 1.97 -8.27 -12.33
CA ILE A 60 3.11 -7.35 -12.37
C ILE A 60 4.00 -7.72 -13.55
N HIS A 61 4.19 -6.77 -14.48
CA HIS A 61 5.05 -6.94 -15.64
C HIS A 61 6.49 -6.56 -15.33
N LYS A 62 6.70 -5.49 -14.55
CA LYS A 62 8.03 -5.01 -14.16
C LYS A 62 7.92 -4.12 -12.92
N SER A 63 8.90 -4.21 -12.01
CA SER A 63 9.08 -3.24 -10.93
C SER A 63 10.55 -2.83 -10.82
N ILE A 64 10.78 -1.53 -10.62
CA ILE A 64 12.11 -0.94 -10.44
C ILE A 64 12.07 -0.11 -9.16
N LYS A 65 13.02 -0.38 -8.26
CA LYS A 65 13.18 0.36 -7.00
C LYS A 65 13.63 1.79 -7.27
N TRP A 66 13.14 2.74 -6.50
CA TRP A 66 13.60 4.12 -6.51
C TRP A 66 14.93 4.23 -5.74
N ILE A 67 15.95 4.80 -6.39
CA ILE A 67 17.23 5.17 -5.78
C ILE A 67 17.35 6.69 -5.75
N MET A 68 17.46 7.28 -4.56
CA MET A 68 17.45 8.74 -4.41
C MET A 68 18.59 9.39 -5.20
N GLY A 69 18.26 10.39 -6.03
CA GLY A 69 19.20 11.09 -6.89
C GLY A 69 19.85 10.25 -8.00
N GLY A 70 19.44 8.99 -8.15
CA GLY A 70 19.93 8.07 -9.17
C GLY A 70 18.86 7.70 -10.20
N GLN A 71 17.87 6.91 -9.78
CA GLN A 71 16.79 6.43 -10.66
C GLN A 71 15.42 6.61 -10.02
N LYS A 72 14.42 7.01 -10.81
CA LYS A 72 13.02 7.00 -10.39
C LYS A 72 12.50 5.56 -10.31
N GLY A 73 11.66 5.30 -9.32
CA GLY A 73 10.95 4.04 -9.20
C GLY A 73 9.81 3.93 -10.21
N ILE A 74 9.50 2.71 -10.64
CA ILE A 74 8.31 2.42 -11.47
C ILE A 74 7.76 1.04 -11.12
N ILE A 75 6.44 0.90 -11.13
CA ILE A 75 5.75 -0.38 -11.13
C ILE A 75 4.84 -0.41 -12.35
N HIS A 76 5.05 -1.38 -13.22
CA HIS A 76 4.23 -1.63 -14.39
C HIS A 76 3.38 -2.87 -14.13
N MET A 77 2.06 -2.68 -14.11
CA MET A 77 1.08 -3.69 -13.73
C MET A 77 -0.10 -3.71 -14.70
N GLU A 78 -0.81 -4.83 -14.72
CA GLU A 78 -2.03 -5.05 -15.49
C GLU A 78 -3.09 -3.98 -15.20
N ASP A 79 -3.75 -3.48 -16.25
CA ASP A 79 -4.88 -2.58 -16.11
C ASP A 79 -6.15 -3.35 -15.69
N LEU A 80 -6.75 -2.91 -14.58
CA LEU A 80 -7.98 -3.48 -14.03
C LEU A 80 -9.22 -2.61 -14.32
N SER A 81 -9.09 -1.49 -15.02
CA SER A 81 -10.15 -0.49 -15.25
C SER A 81 -11.45 -1.10 -15.81
N ASN A 82 -11.33 -2.08 -16.71
CA ASN A 82 -12.48 -2.74 -17.36
C ASN A 82 -13.20 -3.76 -16.47
N ARG A 83 -12.61 -4.17 -15.35
CA ARG A 83 -13.14 -5.26 -14.49
C ARG A 83 -13.12 -4.94 -13.00
N SER A 84 -12.78 -3.71 -12.63
CA SER A 84 -12.73 -3.25 -11.25
C SER A 84 -13.34 -1.85 -11.14
N LYS A 85 -13.75 -1.51 -9.92
CA LYS A 85 -14.25 -0.17 -9.61
C LYS A 85 -13.59 0.28 -8.32
N THR A 86 -12.94 1.43 -8.35
CA THR A 86 -12.50 2.11 -7.13
C THR A 86 -13.74 2.60 -6.38
N THR A 87 -13.87 2.21 -5.12
CA THR A 87 -14.99 2.61 -4.27
C THR A 87 -14.49 3.04 -2.90
N SER A 88 -15.21 3.95 -2.26
CA SER A 88 -14.88 4.39 -0.91
C SER A 88 -15.24 3.31 0.11
N ILE A 89 -14.39 3.11 1.12
CA ILE A 89 -14.66 2.18 2.23
C ILE A 89 -15.95 2.53 2.99
N PHE A 90 -16.39 3.79 2.94
CA PHE A 90 -17.60 4.27 3.58
C PHE A 90 -18.88 4.04 2.76
N THR A 91 -18.76 3.41 1.58
CA THR A 91 -19.93 3.08 0.75
C THR A 91 -20.59 1.79 1.21
N LYS A 92 -21.88 1.64 0.91
CA LYS A 92 -22.61 0.40 1.19
C LYS A 92 -22.17 -0.69 0.23
N TYR A 93 -21.84 -1.85 0.77
CA TYR A 93 -21.51 -3.05 0.02
C TYR A 93 -22.68 -4.04 0.06
N SER A 94 -22.88 -4.80 -1.01
CA SER A 94 -23.79 -5.93 -0.98
C SER A 94 -23.22 -7.05 -0.09
N LEU A 95 -24.09 -7.89 0.46
CA LEU A 95 -23.66 -9.05 1.27
C LEU A 95 -22.67 -9.95 0.50
N ALA A 96 -22.87 -10.10 -0.82
CA ALA A 96 -21.97 -10.88 -1.66
C ALA A 96 -20.56 -10.24 -1.77
N GLN A 97 -20.48 -8.92 -1.90
CA GLN A 97 -19.20 -8.19 -1.92
C GLN A 97 -18.46 -8.33 -0.59
N VAL A 98 -19.17 -8.19 0.54
CA VAL A 98 -18.60 -8.36 1.88
C VAL A 98 -18.08 -9.78 2.08
N LYS A 99 -18.87 -10.81 1.72
CA LYS A 99 -18.42 -12.21 1.78
C LYS A 99 -17.16 -12.46 0.96
N ASN A 100 -17.07 -11.89 -0.24
CA ASN A 100 -15.87 -12.01 -1.08
C ASN A 100 -14.66 -11.30 -0.46
N LEU A 101 -14.85 -10.09 0.08
CA LEU A 101 -13.79 -9.37 0.77
C LEU A 101 -13.26 -10.19 1.96
N MET A 102 -14.16 -10.69 2.82
CA MET A 102 -13.78 -11.52 3.97
C MET A 102 -13.04 -12.78 3.55
N LYS A 103 -13.49 -13.46 2.48
CA LYS A 103 -12.78 -14.62 1.93
C LYS A 103 -11.34 -14.26 1.57
N TYR A 104 -11.10 -13.14 0.89
CA TYR A 104 -9.75 -12.72 0.53
C TYR A 104 -8.93 -12.23 1.73
N MET A 105 -9.56 -11.58 2.72
CA MET A 105 -8.89 -11.19 3.97
C MET A 105 -8.43 -12.41 4.76
N VAL A 106 -9.27 -13.44 4.91
CA VAL A 106 -8.89 -14.69 5.56
C VAL A 106 -7.71 -15.34 4.85
N LYS A 107 -7.75 -15.41 3.51
CA LYS A 107 -6.62 -15.91 2.73
C LYS A 107 -5.36 -15.06 2.91
N TRP A 108 -5.49 -13.75 2.95
CA TRP A 108 -4.38 -12.84 3.21
C TRP A 108 -3.74 -13.12 4.57
N HIS A 109 -4.54 -13.14 5.65
CA HIS A 109 -4.06 -13.41 7.00
C HIS A 109 -3.44 -14.80 7.12
N LYS A 110 -4.03 -15.81 6.50
CA LYS A 110 -3.46 -17.17 6.45
C LYS A 110 -2.09 -17.15 5.78
N ASN A 111 -1.96 -16.55 4.61
CA ASN A 111 -0.68 -16.49 3.89
C ASN A 111 0.37 -15.67 4.65
N ALA A 112 -0.02 -14.54 5.25
CA ALA A 112 0.86 -13.77 6.12
C ALA A 112 1.35 -14.62 7.30
N PHE A 113 0.47 -15.43 7.91
CA PHE A 113 0.87 -16.31 9.00
C PHE A 113 1.83 -17.43 8.53
N VAL A 114 1.54 -18.08 7.40
CA VAL A 114 2.35 -19.19 6.87
C VAL A 114 3.72 -18.71 6.38
N HIS A 115 3.78 -17.56 5.72
CA HIS A 115 5.01 -17.01 5.15
C HIS A 115 5.62 -15.94 6.06
N ARG A 116 5.51 -16.13 7.38
CA ARG A 116 5.98 -15.18 8.39
C ARG A 116 7.43 -14.74 8.16
N ASP A 117 8.32 -15.66 7.82
CA ASP A 117 9.74 -15.38 7.55
C ASP A 117 9.97 -14.49 6.32
N ALA A 118 8.99 -14.41 5.41
CA ALA A 118 9.06 -13.56 4.25
C ALA A 118 8.90 -12.07 4.60
N TRP A 119 8.26 -11.71 5.73
CA TRP A 119 7.93 -10.31 6.06
C TRP A 119 8.17 -9.88 7.51
N GLN A 120 8.17 -10.81 8.48
CA GLN A 120 8.35 -10.48 9.89
C GLN A 120 9.73 -9.85 10.12
N GLY A 121 9.76 -8.69 10.81
CA GLY A 121 10.99 -7.97 11.13
C GLY A 121 11.67 -7.26 9.96
N LYS A 122 11.21 -7.44 8.71
CA LYS A 122 11.78 -6.76 7.52
C LYS A 122 11.25 -5.34 7.33
N TYR A 123 10.01 -5.10 7.78
CA TYR A 123 9.34 -3.80 7.65
C TYR A 123 9.17 -3.13 9.01
N THR A 124 10.29 -2.77 9.64
CA THR A 124 10.33 -2.11 10.96
C THR A 124 10.03 -0.61 10.88
N ASN A 125 10.40 0.05 9.78
CA ASN A 125 10.23 1.50 9.61
C ASN A 125 8.89 1.90 8.96
N GLY A 126 8.14 0.92 8.43
CA GLY A 126 6.81 1.08 7.84
C GLY A 126 5.65 0.76 8.80
N GLN A 127 5.94 0.61 10.09
CA GLN A 127 4.95 0.26 11.14
C GLN A 127 3.79 1.25 11.26
N ASN A 128 3.86 2.42 10.61
CA ASN A 128 2.69 3.27 10.49
C ASN A 128 1.86 2.95 9.23
N THR A 129 2.40 2.83 8.03
CA THR A 129 1.52 2.82 6.83
C THR A 129 0.77 1.50 6.61
N PHE A 130 1.43 0.35 6.71
CA PHE A 130 0.78 -0.95 6.47
C PHE A 130 -0.12 -1.35 7.64
N ILE A 131 0.33 -1.11 8.88
CA ILE A 131 -0.48 -1.32 10.08
C ILE A 131 -1.63 -0.30 10.15
N ASN A 132 -1.47 0.97 9.73
CA ASN A 132 -2.60 1.90 9.66
C ASN A 132 -3.59 1.52 8.54
N MET A 133 -3.12 0.92 7.44
CA MET A 133 -4.01 0.40 6.41
C MET A 133 -4.80 -0.80 6.93
N VAL A 134 -4.15 -1.75 7.61
CA VAL A 134 -4.83 -2.90 8.26
C VAL A 134 -5.77 -2.43 9.38
N ARG A 135 -5.34 -1.50 10.25
CA ARG A 135 -6.16 -0.91 11.32
C ARG A 135 -7.33 -0.08 10.80
N ALA A 136 -7.24 0.49 9.59
CA ALA A 136 -8.37 1.16 8.96
C ALA A 136 -9.49 0.16 8.59
N PHE A 137 -9.17 -1.12 8.44
CA PHE A 137 -10.16 -2.19 8.23
C PHE A 137 -10.71 -2.78 9.52
N ASP A 138 -10.07 -2.59 10.68
CA ASP A 138 -10.54 -3.13 11.97
C ASP A 138 -11.98 -2.68 12.31
N PRO A 139 -12.38 -1.39 12.18
CA PRO A 139 -13.76 -0.98 12.44
C PRO A 139 -14.78 -1.60 11.46
N MET A 140 -14.34 -1.95 10.25
CA MET A 140 -15.18 -2.60 9.24
C MET A 140 -15.40 -4.08 9.59
N ILE A 141 -14.37 -4.74 10.13
CA ILE A 141 -14.45 -6.11 10.65
C ILE A 141 -15.34 -6.14 11.91
N ASP A 142 -15.13 -5.21 12.84
CA ASP A 142 -15.92 -5.11 14.09
C ASP A 142 -17.40 -4.82 13.80
N GLY A 143 -17.68 -3.90 12.86
CA GLY A 143 -19.04 -3.62 12.40
C GLY A 143 -19.70 -4.81 11.68
N LEU A 144 -18.90 -5.64 11.00
CA LEU A 144 -19.40 -6.86 10.38
C LEU A 144 -19.78 -7.91 11.44
N PHE A 145 -18.97 -8.09 12.48
CA PHE A 145 -19.29 -9.01 13.57
C PHE A 145 -20.46 -8.53 14.43
N ALA A 146 -20.61 -7.22 14.64
CA ALA A 146 -21.73 -6.63 15.37
C ALA A 146 -23.09 -6.73 14.63
N THR A 147 -23.07 -6.99 13.31
CA THR A 147 -24.27 -7.11 12.48
C THR A 147 -24.62 -8.56 12.12
N LEU A 148 -23.78 -9.53 12.51
CA LEU A 148 -24.13 -10.94 12.44
C LEU A 148 -25.09 -11.27 13.59
N PRO A 149 -26.23 -11.91 13.34
CA PRO A 149 -27.12 -12.34 14.42
C PRO A 149 -26.38 -13.32 15.34
N ASP A 150 -26.60 -13.22 16.66
CA ASP A 150 -26.02 -14.04 17.75
C ASP A 150 -26.23 -15.57 17.65
N LYS A 151 -26.67 -16.08 16.50
CA LYS A 151 -27.00 -17.48 16.29
C LYS A 151 -26.16 -18.09 15.17
N MET A 152 -24.92 -18.41 15.51
CA MET A 152 -24.36 -19.70 15.14
C MET A 152 -23.90 -20.37 16.45
N GLY A 153 -24.84 -21.13 17.03
CA GLY A 153 -24.49 -22.14 18.04
C GLY A 153 -23.76 -23.32 17.39
#